data_AF-A0A315DE40-F1
#
_entry.id   AF-A0A315DE40-F1
#
_cell.length_a   1.000
_cell.length_b   1.000
_cell.length_c   1.000
_cell.angle_alpha   90.00
_cell.angle_beta   90.00
_cell.angle_gamma   90.00
#
_symmetry.space_group_name_H-M   'P 1'
#
loop_
_entity.id
_entity.type
_entity.pdbx_description
1 polymer ?
#
loop_
_entity_poly.entity_id
_entity_poly.type
_entity_poly.pdbx_seq_one_letter_code
_entity_poly.pdbx_strand_id
1 'polypeptide(L)'
;MEKCFGHLDMSTPQEIDFIDWVFNASPVLKERAEMMALHEGMTYERDPEKRTPYAQRSLDFIDRITDALSKKMVRKIKNRWGDEIWPWDRDGFQRPPIRSLQ
;
A
#
# COMPACT_ATOMS: atom_id res chain seq x y z
N MET A 1 10.83 -13.93 6.15
CA MET A 1 10.65 -12.94 5.07
C MET A 1 11.10 -13.45 3.70
N GLU A 2 12.09 -14.34 3.58
CA GLU A 2 12.48 -14.93 2.28
C GLU A 2 11.54 -16.01 1.71
N LYS A 3 10.58 -16.51 2.50
CA LYS A 3 9.64 -17.56 2.03
C LYS A 3 8.45 -17.05 1.22
N CYS A 4 8.26 -15.72 1.09
CA CYS A 4 7.17 -15.14 0.30
C CYS A 4 7.57 -14.83 -1.17
N PHE A 5 8.86 -14.88 -1.50
CA PHE A 5 9.35 -14.54 -2.84
C PHE A 5 9.31 -15.70 -3.85
N GLY A 6 9.23 -16.95 -3.38
CA GLY A 6 9.19 -18.13 -4.27
C GLY A 6 7.89 -18.31 -5.06
N HIS A 7 6.85 -17.50 -4.81
CA HIS A 7 5.55 -17.55 -5.50
C HIS A 7 5.34 -16.42 -6.52
N LEU A 8 6.30 -15.50 -6.65
CA LEU A 8 6.23 -14.33 -7.55
C LEU A 8 6.68 -14.64 -9.00
N ASP A 9 7.22 -15.84 -9.27
CA ASP A 9 7.68 -16.23 -10.61
C ASP A 9 6.51 -16.55 -11.60
N MET A 10 5.27 -16.56 -11.10
CA MET A 10 4.05 -16.81 -11.89
C MET A 10 3.20 -15.56 -12.13
N SER A 11 3.64 -14.38 -11.68
CA SER A 11 2.88 -13.13 -11.81
C SER A 11 3.20 -12.40 -13.11
N THR A 12 2.16 -11.87 -13.76
CA THR A 12 2.32 -10.96 -14.90
C THR A 12 3.03 -9.67 -14.48
N PRO A 13 3.75 -8.97 -15.38
CA PRO A 13 4.36 -7.68 -15.06
C PRO A 13 3.38 -6.67 -14.45
N GLN A 14 2.12 -6.67 -14.92
CA GLN A 14 1.06 -5.80 -14.42
C GLN A 14 0.65 -6.14 -12.99
N GLU A 15 0.62 -7.43 -12.61
CA GLU A 15 0.38 -7.85 -11.23
C GLU A 15 1.52 -7.44 -10.32
N ILE A 16 2.76 -7.55 -10.79
CA ILE A 16 3.95 -7.08 -10.05
C ILE A 16 3.85 -5.58 -9.80
N ASP A 17 3.52 -4.79 -10.81
CA ASP A 17 3.37 -3.34 -10.67
C ASP A 17 2.24 -2.95 -9.71
N PHE A 18 1.10 -3.66 -9.78
CA PHE A 18 0.01 -3.44 -8.84
C PHE A 18 0.43 -3.76 -7.40
N ILE A 19 1.07 -4.90 -7.18
CA ILE A 19 1.54 -5.30 -5.84
C ILE A 19 2.56 -4.28 -5.33
N ASP A 20 3.58 -3.95 -6.11
CA ASP A 20 4.59 -2.96 -5.74
C ASP A 20 3.95 -1.61 -5.37
N TRP A 21 2.97 -1.15 -6.16
CA TRP A 21 2.21 0.06 -5.83
C TRP A 21 1.42 -0.07 -4.53
N VAL A 22 0.67 -1.16 -4.31
CA VAL A 22 -0.11 -1.35 -3.07
C VAL A 22 0.80 -1.31 -1.85
N PHE A 23 1.95 -1.99 -1.91
CA PHE A 23 2.90 -2.04 -0.80
C PHE A 23 3.53 -0.69 -0.49
N ASN A 24 3.68 0.18 -1.49
CA ASN A 24 4.35 1.48 -1.38
C ASN A 24 3.40 2.69 -1.38
N ALA A 25 2.09 2.48 -1.51
CA ALA A 25 1.12 3.56 -1.51
C ALA A 25 1.07 4.25 -0.13
N SER A 26 1.09 5.58 -0.11
CA SER A 26 1.19 6.34 1.15
C SER A 26 0.11 6.04 2.20
N PRO A 27 -1.17 5.78 1.86
CA PRO A 27 -2.15 5.42 2.88
C PRO A 27 -1.86 4.05 3.52
N VAL A 28 -1.40 3.07 2.72
CA VAL A 28 -1.01 1.74 3.21
C VAL A 28 0.26 1.82 4.05
N LEU A 29 1.23 2.66 3.67
CA LEU A 29 2.42 2.89 4.49
C LEU A 29 2.08 3.54 5.83
N LYS A 30 1.09 4.45 5.87
CA LYS A 30 0.60 5.04 7.12
C LYS A 30 -0.03 3.98 8.03
N GLU A 31 -0.90 3.14 7.49
CA GLU A 31 -1.50 2.04 8.24
C GLU A 31 -0.43 1.07 8.77
N ARG A 32 0.56 0.73 7.93
CA ARG A 32 1.68 -0.12 8.34
C ARG A 32 2.48 0.49 9.48
N ALA A 33 2.78 1.79 9.41
CA ALA A 33 3.50 2.50 10.47
C ALA A 33 2.73 2.48 11.79
N GLU A 34 1.42 2.71 11.75
CA GLU A 34 0.56 2.66 12.94
C GLU A 34 0.51 1.24 13.55
N MET A 35 0.37 0.20 12.73
CA MET A 35 0.44 -1.20 13.19
C MET A 35 1.81 -1.54 13.79
N MET A 36 2.90 -1.09 13.16
CA MET A 36 4.26 -1.30 13.68
C MET A 36 4.44 -0.66 15.06
N ALA A 37 3.96 0.57 15.27
CA ALA A 37 4.03 1.23 16.57
C ALA A 37 3.26 0.46 17.66
N LEU A 38 2.10 -0.13 17.33
CA LEU A 38 1.35 -0.99 18.26
C LEU A 38 2.12 -2.27 18.60
N HIS A 39 2.74 -2.90 17.59
CA HIS A 39 3.57 -4.09 17.79
C HIS A 39 4.82 -3.81 18.63
N GLU A 40 5.47 -2.68 18.42
CA GLU A 40 6.61 -2.22 19.24
C GLU A 40 6.17 -2.05 20.70
N GLY A 41 5.03 -1.39 20.94
CA GLY A 41 4.44 -1.26 22.27
C GLY A 41 4.16 -2.60 22.95
N MET A 42 3.58 -3.57 22.23
CA MET A 42 3.35 -4.92 22.77
C MET A 42 4.63 -5.71 23.03
N THR A 43 5.65 -5.52 22.21
CA THR A 43 6.92 -6.28 22.26
C THR A 43 7.85 -5.74 23.34
N TYR A 44 7.93 -4.43 23.50
CA TYR A 44 8.92 -3.79 24.35
C TYR A 44 8.39 -3.33 25.71
N GLU A 45 7.08 -3.07 25.86
CA GLU A 45 6.49 -2.74 27.16
C GLU A 45 6.48 -3.97 28.10
N ARG A 46 7.03 -3.79 29.30
CA ARG A 46 7.17 -4.84 30.31
C ARG A 46 6.08 -4.78 31.37
N ASP A 47 5.50 -3.59 31.58
CA ASP A 47 4.38 -3.39 32.49
C ASP A 47 3.08 -3.91 31.85
N PRO A 48 2.44 -4.94 32.41
CA PRO A 48 1.22 -5.53 31.83
C PRO A 48 0.07 -4.52 31.69
N GLU A 49 -0.06 -3.59 32.63
CA GLU A 49 -1.14 -2.59 32.63
C GLU A 49 -0.93 -1.58 31.50
N LYS A 50 0.32 -1.19 31.23
CA LYS A 50 0.67 -0.30 30.11
C LYS A 50 0.68 -1.02 28.77
N ARG A 51 0.90 -2.33 28.77
CA ARG A 51 0.88 -3.17 27.57
C ARG A 51 -0.53 -3.41 27.05
N THR A 52 -1.50 -3.57 27.94
CA THR A 52 -2.91 -3.90 27.62
C THR A 52 -3.55 -2.93 26.62
N PRO A 53 -3.39 -1.60 26.74
CA PRO A 53 -3.86 -0.65 25.73
C PRO A 53 -3.34 -0.89 24.31
N TYR A 54 -2.12 -1.39 24.12
CA TYR A 54 -1.60 -1.68 22.77
C TYR A 54 -2.31 -2.86 22.13
N ALA A 55 -2.59 -3.91 22.90
CA ALA A 55 -3.35 -5.06 22.42
C ALA A 55 -4.77 -4.68 22.01
N GLN A 56 -5.46 -3.87 22.83
CA GLN A 56 -6.80 -3.38 22.50
C GLN A 56 -6.78 -2.53 21.22
N ARG A 57 -5.88 -1.55 21.14
CA ARG A 57 -5.74 -0.72 19.93
C ARG A 57 -5.38 -1.53 18.69
N SER A 58 -4.65 -2.64 18.83
CA SER A 58 -4.34 -3.53 17.72
C SER A 58 -5.57 -4.27 17.20
N LEU A 59 -6.46 -4.70 18.09
CA LEU A 59 -7.75 -5.31 17.69
C LEU A 59 -8.63 -4.27 16.99
N ASP A 60 -8.80 -3.10 17.61
CA ASP A 60 -9.57 -2.00 17.03
C ASP A 60 -9.00 -1.57 15.66
N PHE A 61 -7.67 -1.62 15.50
CA PHE A 61 -6.98 -1.32 14.25
C PHE A 61 -7.32 -2.33 13.15
N ILE A 62 -7.37 -3.62 13.46
CA ILE A 62 -7.72 -4.66 12.48
C ILE A 62 -9.19 -4.52 12.07
N ASP A 63 -10.09 -4.27 13.04
CA ASP A 63 -11.53 -4.13 12.78
C ASP A 63 -11.87 -2.92 11.90
N ARG A 64 -11.06 -1.84 11.95
CA ARG A 64 -11.24 -0.65 11.11
C ARG A 64 -10.58 -0.75 9.72
N ILE A 65 -9.79 -1.79 9.43
CA ILE A 65 -9.30 -2.03 8.06
C ILE A 65 -10.54 -2.38 7.23
N THR A 66 -11.05 -1.39 6.50
CA THR A 66 -12.27 -1.51 5.72
C THR A 66 -11.99 -1.49 4.23
N ASP A 67 -12.82 -2.19 3.45
CA ASP A 67 -12.86 -2.09 1.99
C ASP A 67 -13.04 -0.66 1.48
N ALA A 68 -13.52 0.25 2.32
CA ALA A 68 -13.70 1.66 1.99
C ALA A 68 -12.36 2.35 1.65
N LEU A 69 -11.26 2.00 2.32
CA LEU A 69 -9.94 2.55 1.95
C LEU A 69 -9.48 1.97 0.61
N SER A 70 -9.59 0.66 0.42
CA SER A 70 -9.25 -0.02 -0.84
C SER A 70 -10.00 0.60 -2.02
N LYS A 71 -11.31 0.84 -1.90
CA LYS A 71 -12.13 1.49 -2.93
C LYS A 71 -11.72 2.94 -3.21
N LYS A 72 -11.25 3.68 -2.20
CA LYS A 72 -10.74 5.06 -2.38
C LYS A 72 -9.40 5.07 -3.09
N MET A 73 -8.55 4.08 -2.84
CA MET A 73 -7.21 3.99 -3.40
C MET A 73 -7.19 3.45 -4.83
N VAL A 74 -7.96 2.39 -5.10
CA VAL A 74 -8.00 1.71 -6.40
C VAL A 74 -8.92 2.47 -7.36
N ARG A 75 -8.43 3.61 -7.86
CA ARG A 75 -9.10 4.44 -8.85
C ARG A 75 -8.10 5.01 -9.84
N LYS A 76 -8.56 5.32 -11.06
CA LYS A 76 -7.74 6.03 -12.03
C LYS A 76 -7.38 7.43 -11.53
N ILE A 77 -6.20 7.89 -11.91
CA ILE A 77 -5.66 9.22 -11.63
C ILE A 77 -5.33 9.91 -12.94
N LYS A 78 -5.22 11.24 -12.92
CA LYS A 78 -4.71 12.01 -14.06
C LYS A 78 -3.20 12.10 -13.99
N ASN A 79 -2.52 11.67 -15.06
CA ASN A 79 -1.08 11.87 -15.22
C ASN A 79 -0.76 13.34 -15.53
N ARG A 80 0.53 13.66 -15.69
CA ARG A 80 0.98 15.05 -15.98
C ARG A 80 0.53 15.62 -17.33
N TRP A 81 -0.01 14.78 -18.23
CA TRP A 81 -0.53 15.18 -19.54
C TRP A 81 -2.06 15.20 -19.59
N GLY A 82 -2.73 14.83 -18.49
CA GLY A 82 -4.19 14.83 -18.37
C GLY A 82 -4.87 13.50 -18.70
N ASP A 83 -4.11 12.45 -19.04
CA ASP A 83 -4.68 11.13 -19.32
C ASP A 83 -5.06 10.40 -18.03
N GLU A 84 -6.16 9.65 -18.08
CA GLU A 84 -6.60 8.80 -16.98
C GLU A 84 -5.87 7.45 -17.00
N ILE A 85 -4.98 7.25 -16.03
CA ILE A 85 -4.14 6.05 -15.90
C ILE A 85 -4.41 5.35 -14.57
N TRP A 86 -4.02 4.07 -14.49
CA TRP A 86 -3.94 3.41 -13.19
C TRP A 86 -2.72 3.92 -12.41
N PRO A 87 -2.78 4.03 -11.07
CA PRO A 87 -1.65 4.49 -10.27
C PRO A 87 -0.38 3.63 -10.39
N TRP A 88 -0.52 2.36 -10.78
CA TRP A 88 0.58 1.42 -11.01
C TRP A 88 0.96 1.29 -12.49
N ASP A 89 0.30 2.01 -13.40
CA ASP A 89 0.64 1.98 -14.83
C ASP A 89 1.92 2.77 -15.09
N ARG A 90 3.06 2.05 -15.12
CA ARG A 90 4.39 2.64 -15.34
C ARG A 90 4.51 3.34 -16.69
N ASP A 91 3.86 2.82 -17.72
CA ASP A 91 3.89 3.37 -19.07
C ASP A 91 3.06 4.65 -19.17
N GLY A 92 1.95 4.71 -18.43
CA GLY A 92 1.10 5.90 -18.30
C GLY A 92 1.81 7.14 -17.75
N PHE A 93 2.97 6.97 -17.10
CA PHE A 93 3.83 8.06 -16.62
C PHE A 93 4.96 8.43 -17.59
N GLN A 94 5.11 7.74 -18.72
CA GLN A 94 6.12 8.05 -19.72
C GLN A 94 5.68 9.18 -20.65
N ARG A 95 6.64 10.00 -21.10
CA ARG A 95 6.34 11.14 -21.97
C ARG A 95 5.73 10.68 -23.29
N PRO A 96 4.54 11.18 -23.68
CA PRO A 96 4.00 10.91 -25.00
C PRO A 96 5.00 11.36 -26.06
N PRO A 97 5.20 10.59 -27.13
CA PRO A 97 6.05 10.99 -28.23
C PRO A 97 5.55 12.33 -28.78
N ILE A 98 6.49 13.22 -29.13
CA ILE A 98 6.18 14.52 -29.71
C ILE A 98 5.38 14.26 -30.99
N ARG A 99 4.10 14.64 -31.00
CA ARG A 99 3.33 14.71 -32.23
C ARG A 99 3.93 15.84 -33.05
N SER A 100 4.78 15.51 -34.02
CA SER A 100 5.16 16.44 -35.07
C SER A 100 3.86 16.86 -35.76
N LEU A 101 3.53 18.16 -35.66
CA LEU A 101 2.46 18.77 -36.45
C LEU A 101 2.83 18.54 -37.92
N GLN A 102 2.06 17.69 -38.61
CA GLN A 102 1.99 17.67 -40.07
C GLN A 102 1.01 18.76 -40.52
#